data_AF-A0A7V2ADQ9-F1
#
_entry.id   AF-A0A7V2ADQ9-F1
#
_cell.length_a   1.000
_cell.length_b   1.000
_cell.length_c   1.000
_cell.angle_alpha   90.00
_cell.angle_beta   90.00
_cell.angle_gamma   90.00
#
_symmetry.space_group_name_H-M   'P 1'
#
loop_
_entity.id
_entity.type
_entity.pdbx_description
1 polymer ?
#
loop_
_entity_poly.entity_id
_entity_poly.type
_entity_poly.pdbx_seq_one_letter_code
_entity_poly.pdbx_strand_id
1 'polypeptide(L)'
;TGADAAPYFRIFNPVLQGEKFDPEGGFIRRWVPELAALPDKALYAPWETNPAILERAGVSLGKTYPEPIVDLKTSRQRALAAFQEIKDYQRQAPASR
;
A
#
# COMPACT_ATOMS: atom_id res chain seq x y z
N THR A 1 11.28 23.96 -3.06
CA THR A 1 9.97 23.28 -2.96
C THR A 1 9.71 22.62 -4.29
N GLY A 2 9.57 21.29 -4.34
CA GLY A 2 9.33 20.58 -5.60
C GLY A 2 8.01 21.04 -6.20
N ALA A 3 8.08 21.92 -7.20
CA ALA A 3 6.97 22.67 -7.78
C ALA A 3 6.18 21.85 -8.81
N ASP A 4 6.01 20.55 -8.54
CA ASP A 4 5.23 19.64 -9.38
C ASP A 4 4.48 18.66 -8.47
N ALA A 5 3.67 19.22 -7.57
CA ALA A 5 2.69 18.43 -6.85
C ALA A 5 1.67 17.95 -7.88
N ALA A 6 1.53 16.64 -8.04
CA ALA A 6 0.55 16.05 -8.95
C ALA A 6 -0.82 16.73 -8.73
N PRO A 7 -1.53 17.14 -9.80
CA PRO A 7 -2.75 17.96 -9.71
C PRO A 7 -3.96 17.23 -9.10
N TYR A 8 -3.77 15.98 -8.66
CA TYR A 8 -4.75 15.10 -8.06
C TYR A 8 -4.18 14.47 -6.79
N PHE A 9 -5.05 14.20 -5.81
CA PHE A 9 -4.67 13.50 -4.58
C PHE A 9 -4.07 12.13 -4.93
N ARG A 10 -2.74 12.01 -4.82
CA ARG A 10 -2.02 10.77 -5.13
C ARG A 10 -1.95 9.90 -3.88
N ILE A 11 -2.66 8.79 -3.90
CA ILE A 11 -2.57 7.74 -2.88
C ILE A 11 -1.70 6.64 -3.48
N PHE A 12 -0.59 6.33 -2.81
CA PHE A 12 0.28 5.25 -3.25
C PHE A 12 -0.34 3.90 -2.95
N ASN A 13 -0.36 3.02 -3.95
CA ASN A 13 -0.69 1.61 -3.76
C ASN A 13 0.63 0.82 -3.74
N PRO A 14 1.11 0.37 -2.56
CA PRO A 14 2.40 -0.29 -2.44
C PRO A 14 2.48 -1.58 -3.27
N VAL A 15 1.36 -2.30 -3.44
CA VAL A 15 1.30 -3.53 -4.24
C VAL A 15 1.63 -3.23 -5.70
N LEU A 16 0.87 -2.32 -6.32
CA LEU A 16 1.07 -1.96 -7.73
C LEU A 16 2.41 -1.26 -7.98
N GLN A 17 2.94 -0.51 -7.01
CA GLN A 17 4.26 0.09 -7.15
C GLN A 17 5.36 -0.98 -7.10
N GLY A 18 5.26 -1.94 -6.18
CA GLY A 18 6.20 -3.06 -6.09
C GLY A 18 6.22 -3.87 -7.37
N GLU A 19 5.06 -4.31 -7.85
CA GLU A 19 4.94 -5.05 -9.12
C GLU A 19 5.52 -4.29 -10.32
N LYS A 20 5.36 -2.96 -10.34
CA LYS A 20 5.84 -2.11 -11.44
C LYS A 20 7.35 -1.90 -11.42
N PHE A 21 7.94 -1.68 -10.25
CA PHE A 21 9.33 -1.24 -10.11
C PHE A 21 10.30 -2.35 -9.71
N ASP A 22 9.79 -3.48 -9.23
CA ASP A 22 10.57 -4.66 -8.85
C ASP A 22 9.86 -5.94 -9.35
N PRO A 23 9.63 -6.14 -10.66
CA PRO A 23 8.76 -7.23 -11.15
C PRO A 23 9.16 -8.65 -10.67
N GLU A 24 10.45 -8.88 -10.38
CA GLU A 24 11.00 -10.17 -9.88
C GLU A 24 11.14 -10.22 -8.36
N GLY A 25 10.85 -9.12 -7.66
CA GLY A 25 10.92 -9.07 -6.21
C GLY A 25 12.33 -9.05 -5.63
N GLY A 26 13.36 -8.78 -6.43
CA GLY A 26 14.75 -8.86 -6.01
C GLY A 26 15.06 -7.94 -4.83
N PHE A 27 14.41 -6.77 -4.77
CA PHE A 27 14.55 -5.85 -3.65
C PHE A 27 13.87 -6.41 -2.39
N ILE A 28 12.60 -6.84 -2.49
CA ILE A 28 11.89 -7.40 -1.33
C ILE A 28 12.58 -8.65 -0.80
N ARG A 29 12.96 -9.59 -1.67
CA ARG A 29 13.63 -10.85 -1.28
C ARG A 29 14.95 -10.60 -0.57
N ARG A 30 15.67 -9.52 -0.91
CA ARG A 30 16.92 -9.14 -0.26
C ARG A 30 16.70 -8.56 1.13
N TRP A 31 15.69 -7.69 1.28
CA TRP A 31 15.51 -6.88 2.50
C TRP A 31 14.45 -7.43 3.46
N VAL A 32 13.61 -8.35 3.00
CA VAL A 32 12.54 -9.03 3.74
C VAL A 32 12.70 -10.54 3.49
N PRO A 33 13.76 -11.16 4.03
CA PRO A 33 14.13 -12.54 3.70
C PRO A 33 13.07 -13.57 4.12
N GLU A 34 12.21 -13.26 5.09
CA GLU A 34 11.08 -14.10 5.48
C GLU A 34 10.04 -14.29 4.35
N LEU A 35 10.02 -13.39 3.35
CA LEU A 35 9.17 -13.52 2.16
C LEU A 35 9.92 -14.10 0.95
N ALA A 36 11.22 -14.40 1.07
CA ALA A 36 12.07 -14.71 -0.08
C ALA A 36 11.69 -16.00 -0.83
N ALA A 37 10.91 -16.89 -0.21
CA ALA A 37 10.41 -18.12 -0.83
C ALA A 37 9.05 -17.96 -1.53
N LEU A 38 8.38 -16.82 -1.41
CA LEU A 38 7.09 -16.61 -2.06
C LEU A 38 7.25 -16.47 -3.57
N PRO A 39 6.30 -16.97 -4.38
CA PRO A 39 6.27 -16.67 -5.81
C PRO A 39 5.98 -15.18 -6.05
N ASP A 40 6.42 -14.62 -7.18
CA ASP A 40 6.33 -13.17 -7.48
C ASP A 40 4.91 -12.61 -7.31
N LYS A 41 3.90 -13.37 -7.76
CA LYS A 41 2.48 -13.02 -7.65
C LYS A 41 1.98 -12.89 -6.20
N ALA A 42 2.64 -13.55 -5.25
CA ALA A 42 2.26 -13.54 -3.84
C ALA A 42 3.11 -12.56 -3.01
N LEU A 43 4.21 -12.05 -3.57
CA LEU A 43 5.23 -11.32 -2.82
C LEU A 43 4.72 -9.94 -2.36
N TYR A 44 3.93 -9.28 -3.21
CA TYR A 44 3.46 -7.90 -2.99
C TYR A 44 2.21 -7.80 -2.11
N ALA A 45 1.39 -8.86 -2.09
CA ALA A 45 0.21 -8.97 -1.24
C ALA A 45 0.10 -10.39 -0.65
N PRO A 46 0.98 -10.78 0.29
CA PRO A 46 0.93 -12.12 0.90
C PRO A 46 -0.42 -12.42 1.58
N TRP A 47 -1.10 -11.40 2.10
CA TRP A 47 -2.42 -11.51 2.74
C TRP A 47 -3.58 -11.82 1.77
N GLU A 48 -3.40 -11.61 0.47
CA GLU A 48 -4.40 -11.96 -0.55
C GLU A 48 -4.12 -13.32 -1.20
N THR A 49 -3.03 -13.98 -0.76
CA THR A 49 -2.56 -15.24 -1.34
C THR A 49 -3.20 -16.45 -0.66
N ASN A 50 -3.29 -17.57 -1.40
CA ASN A 50 -3.74 -18.85 -0.86
C ASN A 50 -2.87 -19.29 0.35
N PRO A 51 -3.47 -19.65 1.51
CA PRO A 51 -2.74 -20.13 2.69
C PRO A 51 -1.75 -21.26 2.42
N ALA A 52 -2.04 -22.16 1.47
CA ALA A 52 -1.13 -23.26 1.11
C ALA A 52 0.17 -22.77 0.44
N ILE A 53 0.17 -21.59 -0.20
CA ILE A 53 1.39 -20.99 -0.75
C ILE A 53 2.22 -20.38 0.38
N LEU A 54 1.55 -19.71 1.33
CA LEU A 54 2.21 -19.14 2.51
C LEU A 54 2.88 -20.24 3.34
N GLU A 55 2.17 -21.34 3.59
CA GLU A 55 2.70 -22.50 4.34
C GLU A 55 3.94 -23.09 3.66
N ARG A 56 3.90 -23.33 2.34
CA ARG A 56 5.06 -23.84 1.58
C ARG A 56 6.25 -22.89 1.61
N ALA A 57 6.02 -21.59 1.72
CA ALA A 57 7.06 -20.57 1.83
C ALA A 57 7.51 -20.33 3.28
N GLY A 58 6.92 -21.01 4.27
CA GLY A 58 7.22 -20.79 5.69
C GLY A 58 6.69 -19.47 6.26
N VAL A 59 5.70 -18.87 5.60
CA VAL A 59 5.10 -17.59 6.01
C VAL A 59 3.82 -17.83 6.82
N SER A 60 3.77 -17.25 8.02
CA SER A 60 2.58 -17.20 8.87
C SER A 60 2.25 -15.74 9.18
N LEU A 61 1.11 -15.27 8.66
CA LEU A 61 0.65 -13.91 8.91
C LEU A 61 0.37 -13.71 10.41
N GLY A 62 0.78 -12.56 10.94
CA GLY A 62 0.73 -12.23 12.36
C GLY A 62 1.82 -12.90 13.21
N LYS A 63 2.68 -13.74 12.63
CA LYS A 63 3.79 -14.40 13.34
C LYS A 63 5.14 -14.15 12.70
N THR A 64 5.35 -14.63 11.47
CA THR A 64 6.61 -14.46 10.75
C THR A 64 6.58 -13.23 9.84
N TYR A 65 5.39 -12.82 9.40
CA TYR A 65 5.16 -11.58 8.66
C TYR A 65 3.85 -10.94 9.13
N PRO A 66 3.74 -9.61 9.25
CA PRO A 66 2.54 -8.98 9.79
C PRO A 66 1.34 -9.07 8.83
N GLU A 67 0.14 -8.99 9.39
CA GLU A 67 -1.06 -8.66 8.61
C GLU A 67 -1.05 -7.17 8.21
N PRO A 68 -1.75 -6.78 7.14
CA PRO A 68 -1.93 -5.38 6.79
C PRO A 68 -2.56 -4.60 7.94
N ILE A 69 -1.92 -3.49 8.31
CA ILE A 69 -2.43 -2.60 9.37
C ILE A 69 -3.76 -1.97 8.94
N VAL A 70 -3.92 -1.70 7.65
CA VAL A 70 -5.15 -1.18 7.04
C VAL A 70 -5.40 -1.85 5.69
N ASP A 71 -6.66 -2.01 5.32
CA ASP A 71 -7.03 -2.41 3.97
C ASP A 71 -6.79 -1.26 2.97
N LEU A 72 -6.23 -1.57 1.81
CA LEU A 72 -5.82 -0.57 0.82
C LEU A 72 -7.01 0.16 0.20
N LYS A 73 -8.13 -0.54 0.00
CA LYS A 73 -9.32 0.05 -0.63
C LYS A 73 -10.02 1.02 0.31
N THR A 74 -10.29 0.59 1.54
CA THR A 74 -10.98 1.38 2.56
C THR A 74 -10.13 2.56 3.03
N SER A 75 -8.82 2.37 3.24
CA SER A 75 -7.91 3.47 3.58
C SER A 75 -7.85 4.52 2.48
N ARG A 76 -7.83 4.10 1.21
CA ARG A 76 -7.90 5.02 0.06
C ARG A 76 -9.19 5.84 0.06
N GLN A 77 -10.34 5.19 0.29
CA GLN A 77 -11.63 5.88 0.35
C GLN A 77 -11.69 6.88 1.50
N ARG A 78 -11.22 6.49 2.69
CA ARG A 78 -11.16 7.37 3.87
C ARG A 78 -10.28 8.59 3.62
N ALA A 79 -9.13 8.40 2.98
CA ALA A 79 -8.22 9.51 2.67
C ALA A 79 -8.84 10.50 1.67
N LEU A 80 -9.56 10.02 0.65
CA LEU A 80 -10.27 10.88 -0.29
C LEU A 80 -11.44 11.63 0.35
N ALA A 81 -12.21 10.97 1.22
CA ALA A 81 -13.30 11.61 1.95
C ALA A 81 -12.79 12.77 2.82
N ALA A 82 -11.76 12.51 3.63
CA ALA A 82 -11.14 13.55 4.46
C ALA A 82 -10.57 14.70 3.63
N PHE A 83 -9.94 14.41 2.48
CA PHE A 83 -9.45 15.45 1.57
C PHE A 83 -10.58 16.31 1.00
N GLN A 84 -11.71 15.69 0.64
CA GLN A 84 -12.88 16.40 0.13
C GLN A 84 -13.50 17.30 1.20
N GLU A 85 -13.61 16.84 2.44
CA GLU A 85 -14.09 17.63 3.58
C GLU A 85 -13.22 18.88 3.81
N ILE A 86 -11.89 18.73 3.80
CA ILE A 86 -10.97 19.87 3.94
C ILE A 86 -11.17 20.88 2.81
N LYS A 87 -11.32 20.40 1.57
CA LYS A 87 -11.53 21.25 0.40
C LYS A 87 -12.85 22.01 0.48
N ASP A 88 -13.90 21.36 0.96
CA ASP A 88 -15.23 21.99 1.10
C ASP A 88 -15.25 22.99 2.24
N TYR A 89 -14.57 22.71 3.36
CA TYR A 89 -14.33 23.69 4.42
C TYR A 89 -13.61 24.94 3.90
N GLN A 90 -12.52 24.77 3.15
CA GLN A 90 -11.75 25.89 2.57
C GLN A 90 -12.57 26.74 1.58
N ARG A 91 -13.54 26.15 0.87
CA ARG A 91 -14.44 26.88 -0.03
C ARG A 91 -15.50 27.67 0.70
N GLN A 92 -15.94 27.19 1.86
CA GLN A 92 -17.01 27.77 2.67
C GLN A 92 -16.51 28.73 3.74
N ALA A 93 -15.21 28.67 4.07
CA ALA A 93 -14.60 29.56 5.04
C ALA A 93 -14.77 31.03 4.59
N PRO A 94 -15.38 31.89 5.43
CA PRO A 94 -15.46 33.32 5.12
C PRO A 94 -14.03 33.86 4.98
N ALA A 95 -13.81 34.75 4.01
CA ALA A 95 -12.54 35.46 3.89
C ALA A 95 -12.22 36.10 5.24
N SER A 96 -11.21 35.57 5.94
CA SER A 96 -10.76 36.12 7.20
C SER A 96 -10.31 37.56 6.94
N ARG A 97 -10.99 38.50 7.59
CA ARG A 97 -10.59 39.91 7.72
C ARG A 97 -9.25 40.03 8.41
#